data_AF-A0A418ST46-F1
#
_entry.id   AF-A0A418ST46-F1
#
_cell.length_a   1.000
_cell.length_b   1.000
_cell.length_c   1.000
_cell.angle_alpha   90.00
_cell.angle_beta   90.00
_cell.angle_gamma   90.00
#
_symmetry.space_group_name_H-M   'P 1'
#
loop_
_entity.id
_entity.type
_entity.pdbx_description
1 polymer ?
#
loop_
_entity_poly.entity_id
_entity_poly.type
_entity_poly.pdbx_seq_one_letter_code
_entity_poly.pdbx_strand_id
1 'polypeptide(L)'
;MLTMRFLLIFHSELADQWRCFDTAHLPAFRSGRVEDLPSALRAAPAQVMRWMLGRYEISGDLIPVPERPNHEAGRDGVISVYALDPKQAVIGLENEYLGAWLEMFLHENRPLGYITAQKERVLPTADVMTPLEERAARPLHSDDAACRQTVDRITEHQHSLDELRNLEGPNHLRERA
;
A
#
# COMPACT_ATOMS: atom_id res chain seq x y z
N MET A 1 12.22 9.91 20.52
CA MET A 1 12.75 9.93 19.14
C MET A 1 11.66 9.39 18.24
N LEU A 2 11.12 10.19 17.32
CA LEU A 2 10.23 9.69 16.30
C LEU A 2 11.10 8.97 15.27
N THR A 3 11.01 7.65 15.21
CA THR A 3 11.62 6.85 14.14
C THR A 3 10.97 7.28 12.83
N MET A 4 11.77 7.68 11.84
CA MET A 4 11.23 7.97 10.51
C MET A 4 10.60 6.71 9.92
N ARG A 5 9.40 6.87 9.35
CA ARG A 5 8.66 5.83 8.63
C ARG A 5 8.83 6.07 7.14
N PHE A 6 8.86 4.98 6.39
CA PHE A 6 8.90 5.01 4.94
C PHE A 6 7.76 4.18 4.38
N LEU A 7 7.23 4.66 3.26
CA LEU A 7 6.29 3.92 2.44
C LEU A 7 7.04 3.29 1.28
N LEU A 8 6.95 1.97 1.18
CA LEU A 8 7.45 1.19 0.05
C LEU A 8 6.31 0.91 -0.91
N ILE A 9 6.53 1.20 -2.19
CA ILE A 9 5.56 0.95 -3.25
C ILE A 9 6.19 0.02 -4.28
N PHE A 10 5.49 -1.06 -4.59
CA PHE A 10 5.90 -2.10 -5.54
C PHE A 10 4.72 -2.52 -6.40
N HIS A 11 4.91 -2.74 -7.70
CA HIS A 11 3.87 -3.30 -8.56
C HIS A 11 4.03 -4.82 -8.64
N SER A 12 3.04 -5.57 -8.15
CA SER A 12 3.06 -7.04 -8.22
C SER A 12 2.43 -7.51 -9.53
N GLU A 13 3.23 -8.11 -10.40
CA GLU A 13 2.73 -8.71 -11.65
C GLU A 13 1.77 -9.88 -11.40
N LEU A 14 1.94 -10.61 -10.29
CA LEU A 14 1.10 -11.77 -9.98
C LEU A 14 -0.37 -11.38 -9.74
N ALA A 15 -0.58 -10.23 -9.11
CA ALA A 15 -1.91 -9.70 -8.79
C ALA A 15 -2.35 -8.57 -9.73
N ASP A 16 -1.46 -8.14 -10.65
CA ASP A 16 -1.62 -6.94 -11.49
C ASP A 16 -2.02 -5.70 -10.69
N GLN A 17 -1.36 -5.49 -9.54
CA GLN A 17 -1.74 -4.47 -8.56
C GLN A 17 -0.54 -3.83 -7.87
N TRP A 18 -0.71 -2.55 -7.52
CA TRP A 18 0.19 -1.85 -6.61
C TRP A 18 0.07 -2.39 -5.18
N ARG A 19 1.23 -2.58 -4.55
CA ARG A 19 1.39 -3.05 -3.19
C ARG A 19 2.10 -1.97 -2.39
N CYS A 20 1.54 -1.63 -1.24
CA CYS A 20 2.11 -0.67 -0.30
C CYS A 20 2.62 -1.39 0.95
N PHE A 21 3.76 -0.95 1.49
CA PHE A 21 4.29 -1.46 2.76
C PHE A 21 4.86 -0.33 3.60
N ASP A 22 4.31 -0.18 4.81
CA ASP A 22 4.84 0.74 5.81
C ASP A 22 5.94 0.07 6.63
N THR A 23 7.11 0.69 6.67
CA THR A 23 8.27 0.19 7.42
C THR A 23 8.04 0.14 8.93
N ALA A 24 6.99 0.74 9.47
CA ALA A 24 6.55 0.52 10.85
C ALA A 24 6.27 -0.96 11.15
N HIS A 25 5.92 -1.76 10.14
CA HIS A 25 5.70 -3.19 10.26
C HIS A 25 6.97 -4.03 10.09
N LEU A 26 8.13 -3.41 9.85
CA LEU A 26 9.41 -4.10 9.65
C LEU A 26 10.16 -4.23 10.99
N PRO A 27 10.16 -5.42 11.65
CA PRO A 27 10.66 -5.54 13.02
C PRO A 27 12.17 -5.26 13.15
N ALA A 28 12.91 -5.47 12.06
CA ALA A 28 14.34 -5.27 11.95
C ALA A 28 14.72 -3.80 11.67
N PHE A 29 13.76 -2.92 11.35
CA PHE A 29 14.03 -1.54 10.93
C PHE A 29 13.97 -0.55 12.09
N ARG A 30 14.87 -0.73 13.06
CA ARG A 30 14.90 0.10 14.27
C ARG A 30 15.64 1.42 14.11
N SER A 31 16.51 1.54 13.11
CA SER A 31 17.35 2.72 12.92
C SER A 31 16.57 3.93 12.40
N GLY A 32 15.48 3.71 11.67
CA GLY A 32 14.71 4.78 11.02
C GLY A 32 15.51 5.52 9.92
N ARG A 33 16.63 4.97 9.48
CA ARG A 33 17.50 5.57 8.45
C ARG A 33 17.23 4.91 7.11
N VAL A 34 17.04 5.70 6.07
CA VAL A 34 16.65 5.19 4.74
C VAL A 34 17.74 4.29 4.14
N GLU A 35 19.00 4.50 4.51
CA GLU A 35 20.16 3.74 4.04
C GLU A 35 20.17 2.30 4.57
N ASP A 36 19.56 2.05 5.73
CA ASP A 36 19.51 0.72 6.35
C ASP A 36 18.36 -0.15 5.80
N LEU A 37 17.48 0.45 5.01
CA LEU A 37 16.25 -0.17 4.53
C LEU A 37 16.49 -1.43 3.68
N PRO A 38 17.45 -1.46 2.72
CA PRO A 38 17.76 -2.68 1.99
C PRO A 38 18.15 -3.84 2.91
N SER A 39 18.99 -3.56 3.92
CA SER A 39 19.44 -4.57 4.89
C SER A 39 18.30 -5.07 5.77
N ALA A 40 17.39 -4.18 6.19
CA ALA A 40 16.22 -4.55 6.96
C ALA A 40 15.22 -5.42 6.16
N LEU A 41 15.07 -5.15 4.86
CA LEU A 41 14.24 -5.97 3.97
C LEU A 41 14.85 -7.37 3.78
N ARG A 42 16.18 -7.47 3.55
CA ARG A 42 16.89 -8.77 3.49
C ARG A 42 16.75 -9.57 4.78
N ALA A 43 16.68 -8.91 5.93
CA ALA A 43 16.50 -9.55 7.24
C ALA A 43 15.04 -10.02 7.50
N ALA A 44 14.09 -9.68 6.64
CA ALA A 44 12.66 -9.98 6.81
C ALA A 44 12.05 -10.67 5.58
N PRO A 45 12.62 -11.79 5.09
CA PRO A 45 12.22 -12.41 3.82
C PRO A 45 10.77 -12.90 3.81
N ALA A 46 10.23 -13.32 4.95
CA ALA A 46 8.83 -13.75 5.04
C ALA A 46 7.85 -12.57 4.87
N GLN A 47 8.18 -11.40 5.40
CA GLN A 47 7.39 -10.17 5.26
C GLN A 47 7.45 -9.65 3.82
N VAL A 48 8.65 -9.62 3.23
CA VAL A 48 8.85 -9.28 1.81
C VAL A 48 8.05 -10.24 0.92
N MET A 49 8.12 -11.55 1.19
CA MET A 49 7.41 -12.56 0.40
C MET A 49 5.90 -12.38 0.46
N ARG A 50 5.36 -12.13 1.67
CA ARG A 50 3.94 -11.84 1.84
C ARG A 50 3.57 -10.57 1.09
N TRP A 51 4.22 -9.45 1.37
CA TRP A 51 3.90 -8.16 0.77
C TRP A 51 3.92 -8.18 -0.76
N MET A 52 5.00 -8.71 -1.36
CA MET A 52 5.20 -8.73 -2.81
C MET A 52 4.50 -9.90 -3.52
N LEU A 53 3.89 -10.82 -2.77
CA LEU A 53 3.21 -12.03 -3.25
C LEU A 53 4.14 -12.93 -4.06
N GLY A 54 5.29 -13.30 -3.47
CA GLY A 54 6.26 -14.20 -4.09
C GLY A 54 7.65 -14.05 -3.51
N ARG A 55 8.58 -14.91 -3.91
CA ARG A 55 9.98 -14.81 -3.46
C ARG A 55 10.74 -13.79 -4.29
N TYR A 56 11.29 -12.80 -3.61
CA TYR A 56 12.11 -11.76 -4.21
C TYR A 56 13.42 -11.63 -3.45
N GLU A 57 14.51 -11.55 -4.19
CA GLU A 57 15.83 -11.21 -3.68
C GLU A 57 16.05 -9.71 -3.78
N ILE A 58 16.29 -9.06 -2.62
CA ILE A 58 16.62 -7.63 -2.55
C ILE A 58 18.09 -7.45 -2.94
N SER A 59 18.31 -7.03 -4.18
CA SER A 59 19.58 -7.19 -4.91
C SER A 59 20.44 -5.92 -4.95
N GLY A 60 19.93 -4.78 -4.46
CA GLY A 60 20.61 -3.50 -4.50
C GLY A 60 20.62 -2.75 -3.17
N ASP A 61 21.47 -1.72 -3.12
CA ASP A 61 21.38 -0.64 -2.14
C ASP A 61 20.33 0.40 -2.59
N LEU A 62 20.00 1.35 -1.71
CA LEU A 62 19.12 2.46 -2.06
C LEU A 62 19.81 3.35 -3.12
N ILE A 63 19.17 3.49 -4.27
CA ILE A 63 19.60 4.41 -5.33
C ILE A 63 18.79 5.70 -5.21
N PRO A 64 19.40 6.85 -4.88
CA PRO A 64 18.68 8.12 -4.80
C PRO A 64 18.07 8.53 -6.13
N VAL A 65 16.92 9.23 -6.10
CA VAL A 65 16.34 9.79 -7.32
C VAL A 65 17.29 10.87 -7.88
N PRO A 66 17.73 10.79 -9.15
CA PRO A 66 18.52 11.85 -9.76
C PRO A 66 17.71 13.14 -9.83
N GLU A 67 18.38 14.30 -9.80
CA GLU A 67 17.73 15.64 -9.80
C GLU A 67 16.77 15.89 -10.98
N ARG A 68 16.81 15.05 -12.02
CA ARG A 68 15.84 15.02 -13.11
C ARG A 68 14.95 13.76 -13.00
N PRO A 69 13.63 13.93 -12.91
CA PRO A 69 12.72 12.81 -12.76
C PRO A 69 12.65 12.02 -14.06
N ASN A 70 13.25 10.83 -14.09
CA ASN A 70 12.66 9.73 -14.84
C ASN A 70 11.70 9.03 -13.89
N HIS A 71 10.41 9.03 -14.21
CA HIS A 71 9.43 8.21 -13.51
C HIS A 71 9.76 6.73 -13.78
N GLU A 72 10.61 6.14 -12.94
CA GLU A 72 10.91 4.70 -12.97
C GLU A 72 9.98 3.90 -12.03
N ALA A 73 9.02 4.58 -11.39
CA ALA A 73 7.97 3.92 -10.61
C ALA A 73 7.16 3.00 -11.54
N GLY A 74 7.11 1.69 -11.21
CA GLY A 74 6.35 0.70 -11.97
C GLY A 74 7.14 -0.12 -12.98
N ARG A 75 8.48 0.00 -13.02
CA ARG A 75 9.30 -1.04 -13.68
C ARG A 75 9.31 -2.30 -12.81
N ASP A 76 9.27 -3.45 -13.47
CA ASP A 76 9.35 -4.75 -12.81
C ASP A 76 10.59 -4.81 -11.89
N GLY A 77 10.39 -5.35 -10.69
CA GLY A 77 11.44 -5.44 -9.69
C GLY A 77 11.89 -4.12 -9.06
N VAL A 78 11.19 -3.00 -9.25
CA VAL A 78 11.55 -1.71 -8.63
C VAL A 78 10.65 -1.39 -7.45
N ILE A 79 11.25 -1.23 -6.28
CA ILE A 79 10.61 -0.74 -5.06
C ILE A 79 10.89 0.75 -4.94
N SER A 80 9.84 1.57 -4.98
CA SER A 80 9.95 3.01 -4.75
C SER A 80 9.86 3.32 -3.25
N VAL A 81 10.75 4.17 -2.75
CA VAL A 81 10.84 4.51 -1.32
C VAL A 81 10.41 5.95 -1.11
N TYR A 82 9.40 6.18 -0.27
CA TYR A 82 8.92 7.52 0.07
C TYR A 82 9.07 7.79 1.56
N ALA A 83 9.33 9.04 1.93
CA ALA A 83 9.14 9.47 3.31
C ALA A 83 7.65 9.40 3.64
N LEU A 84 7.31 8.89 4.82
CA LEU A 84 5.93 8.85 5.30
C LEU A 84 5.83 9.64 6.59
N ASP A 85 4.87 10.58 6.65
CA ASP A 85 4.62 11.32 7.88
C ASP A 85 4.24 10.33 9.01
N PRO A 86 4.84 10.44 10.21
CA PRO A 86 4.52 9.55 11.33
C PRO A 86 3.04 9.52 11.73
N LYS A 87 2.25 10.54 11.38
CA LYS A 87 0.81 10.64 11.62
C LYS A 87 -0.03 10.17 10.43
N GLN A 88 0.57 10.00 9.26
CA GLN A 88 -0.13 9.51 8.08
C GLN A 88 -0.34 7.99 8.22
N ALA A 89 -1.61 7.58 8.12
CA ALA A 89 -2.00 6.19 8.03
C ALA A 89 -1.97 5.75 6.56
N VAL A 90 -1.44 4.56 6.30
CA VAL A 90 -1.61 3.87 5.02
C VAL A 90 -2.87 3.05 5.14
N ILE A 91 -3.83 3.25 4.25
CA ILE A 91 -5.16 2.64 4.38
C ILE A 91 -5.12 1.21 3.81
N GLY A 92 -5.71 0.24 4.53
CA GLY A 92 -6.12 -1.06 4.01
C GLY A 92 -5.64 -2.34 4.69
N LEU A 93 -5.94 -3.48 4.08
CA LEU A 93 -5.57 -4.81 4.59
C LEU A 93 -4.09 -5.08 4.47
N GLU A 94 -3.41 -5.29 5.60
CA GLU A 94 -1.94 -5.21 5.62
C GLU A 94 -1.41 -3.95 4.87
N ASN A 95 -2.19 -2.85 4.79
CA ASN A 95 -1.99 -1.61 3.99
C ASN A 95 -2.54 -1.53 2.53
N GLU A 96 -3.71 -2.10 2.21
CA GLU A 96 -4.40 -1.92 0.89
C GLU A 96 -5.51 -0.83 0.74
N TYR A 97 -5.21 0.30 0.07
CA TYR A 97 -6.21 1.16 -0.57
C TYR A 97 -6.02 1.12 -2.09
N LEU A 98 -7.14 1.00 -2.79
CA LEU A 98 -7.25 0.51 -4.17
C LEU A 98 -7.31 1.63 -5.23
N GLY A 99 -6.36 2.57 -5.23
CA GLY A 99 -6.20 3.51 -6.36
C GLY A 99 -6.08 4.97 -5.95
N ALA A 100 -7.19 5.71 -5.83
CA ALA A 100 -7.22 7.16 -5.66
C ALA A 100 -6.28 7.77 -4.58
N TRP A 101 -6.18 7.21 -3.35
CA TRP A 101 -5.23 7.69 -2.35
C TRP A 101 -3.78 7.52 -2.79
N LEU A 102 -3.46 6.38 -3.41
CA LEU A 102 -2.11 6.11 -3.91
C LEU A 102 -1.79 7.05 -5.08
N GLU A 103 -2.73 7.26 -5.98
CA GLU A 103 -2.59 8.21 -7.10
C GLU A 103 -2.35 9.64 -6.59
N MET A 104 -3.15 10.10 -5.61
CA MET A 104 -2.94 11.40 -4.96
C MET A 104 -1.59 11.47 -4.25
N PHE A 105 -1.22 10.42 -3.50
CA PHE A 105 0.05 10.35 -2.80
C PHE A 105 1.23 10.43 -3.77
N LEU A 106 1.22 9.65 -4.86
CA LEU A 106 2.24 9.65 -5.90
C LEU A 106 2.31 10.99 -6.65
N HIS A 107 1.19 11.70 -6.76
CA HIS A 107 1.15 13.04 -7.35
C HIS A 107 1.77 14.10 -6.43
N GLU A 108 1.53 14.00 -5.13
CA GLU A 108 1.93 14.99 -4.13
C GLU A 108 3.34 14.75 -3.57
N ASN A 109 3.86 13.53 -3.69
CA ASN A 109 5.12 13.12 -3.05
C ASN A 109 6.14 12.65 -4.08
N ARG A 110 7.43 12.89 -3.77
CA ARG A 110 8.54 12.38 -4.57
C ARG A 110 9.23 11.23 -3.84
N PRO A 111 9.65 10.17 -4.56
CA PRO A 111 10.44 9.13 -3.93
C PRO A 111 11.79 9.70 -3.47
N LEU A 112 12.30 9.17 -2.36
CA LEU A 112 13.67 9.40 -1.89
C LEU A 112 14.67 8.61 -2.73
N GLY A 113 14.23 7.45 -3.23
CA GLY A 113 15.05 6.57 -4.04
C GLY A 113 14.34 5.28 -4.38
N TYR A 114 15.11 4.35 -4.93
CA TYR A 114 14.65 3.06 -5.42
C TYR A 114 15.52 1.94 -4.88
N ILE A 115 14.89 0.79 -4.63
CA ILE A 115 15.57 -0.46 -4.29
C ILE A 115 15.18 -1.49 -5.34
N THR A 116 16.15 -2.23 -5.85
CA THR A 116 15.90 -3.31 -6.82
C THR A 116 15.61 -4.64 -6.11
N ALA A 117 14.67 -5.37 -6.67
CA ALA A 117 14.28 -6.70 -6.27
C ALA A 117 14.19 -7.60 -7.49
N GLN A 118 14.60 -8.86 -7.35
CA GLN A 118 14.56 -9.84 -8.44
C GLN A 118 13.75 -11.05 -8.01
N LYS A 119 12.81 -11.48 -8.87
CA LYS A 119 12.00 -12.66 -8.57
C LYS A 119 12.88 -13.90 -8.58
N GLU A 120 12.93 -14.63 -7.46
CA GLU A 120 13.68 -15.88 -7.39
C GLU A 120 13.01 -16.94 -8.27
N ARG A 121 13.79 -17.59 -9.14
CA ARG A 121 13.30 -18.68 -10.00
C ARG A 121 13.13 -20.03 -9.30
N VAL A 122 13.31 -20.08 -7.97
CA VAL A 122 13.20 -21.34 -7.22
C VAL A 122 11.74 -21.79 -7.24
N LEU A 123 11.47 -22.93 -7.87
CA LEU A 123 10.15 -23.56 -7.88
C LEU A 123 9.71 -23.81 -6.43
N PRO A 124 8.63 -23.16 -5.97
CA PRO A 124 8.21 -23.23 -4.59
C PRO A 124 7.62 -24.61 -4.27
N THR A 125 7.74 -25.05 -3.02
CA THR A 125 6.83 -26.06 -2.47
C THR A 125 5.43 -25.44 -2.43
N ALA A 126 4.48 -26.07 -3.12
CA ALA A 126 3.13 -25.54 -3.35
C ALA A 126 2.46 -25.00 -2.07
N ASP A 127 2.62 -25.68 -0.94
CA ASP A 127 1.99 -25.32 0.35
C ASP A 127 2.25 -23.89 0.85
N VAL A 128 3.39 -23.28 0.53
CA VAL A 128 3.72 -21.93 1.03
C VAL A 128 3.19 -20.83 0.10
N MET A 129 2.99 -21.14 -1.17
CA MET A 129 2.56 -20.18 -2.18
C MET A 129 1.04 -20.14 -2.36
N THR A 130 0.33 -21.25 -2.15
CA THR A 130 -1.13 -21.31 -2.30
C THR A 130 -1.86 -20.18 -1.55
N PRO A 131 -1.54 -19.86 -0.28
CA PRO A 131 -2.23 -18.76 0.42
C PRO A 131 -1.93 -17.37 -0.19
N LEU A 132 -0.75 -17.20 -0.80
CA LEU A 132 -0.37 -15.95 -1.47
C LEU A 132 -1.03 -15.83 -2.85
N GLU A 133 -1.12 -16.93 -3.58
CA GLU A 133 -1.80 -17.02 -4.87
C GLU A 133 -3.31 -16.85 -4.73
N GLU A 134 -3.93 -17.48 -3.73
CA GLU A 134 -5.34 -17.26 -3.40
C GLU A 134 -5.62 -15.79 -3.09
N ARG A 135 -4.70 -15.14 -2.36
CA ARG A 135 -4.80 -13.70 -2.07
C ARG A 135 -4.61 -12.84 -3.31
N ALA A 136 -3.68 -13.18 -4.19
CA ALA A 136 -3.50 -12.50 -5.48
C ALA A 136 -4.76 -12.63 -6.35
N ALA A 137 -5.40 -13.80 -6.35
CA ALA A 137 -6.62 -14.07 -7.11
C ALA A 137 -7.87 -13.42 -6.50
N ARG A 138 -7.87 -13.13 -5.19
CA ARG A 138 -8.99 -12.53 -4.46
C ARG A 138 -8.53 -11.32 -3.63
N PRO A 139 -8.16 -10.22 -4.29
CA PRO A 139 -7.65 -9.01 -3.63
C PRO A 139 -8.70 -8.32 -2.74
N LEU A 140 -9.99 -8.64 -2.93
CA LEU A 140 -11.10 -8.15 -2.12
C LEU A 140 -11.83 -9.34 -1.51
N HIS A 141 -11.52 -9.67 -0.25
CA HIS A 141 -12.24 -10.72 0.47
C HIS A 141 -13.25 -10.09 1.44
N SER A 142 -14.52 -10.48 1.34
CA SER A 142 -15.60 -9.93 2.18
C SER A 142 -15.43 -10.24 3.67
N ASP A 143 -14.72 -11.32 3.98
CA ASP A 143 -14.41 -11.74 5.35
C ASP A 143 -13.30 -10.93 6.00
N ASP A 144 -12.78 -9.95 5.27
CA ASP A 144 -11.58 -9.25 5.65
C ASP A 144 -11.89 -7.90 6.28
N ALA A 145 -11.21 -7.57 7.38
CA ALA A 145 -11.66 -6.52 8.30
C ALA A 145 -11.70 -5.13 7.64
N ALA A 146 -10.75 -4.82 6.76
CA ALA A 146 -10.74 -3.56 6.03
C ALA A 146 -11.81 -3.50 4.93
N CYS A 147 -12.14 -4.64 4.30
CA CYS A 147 -13.25 -4.73 3.35
C CYS A 147 -14.58 -4.48 4.06
N ARG A 148 -14.80 -5.10 5.23
CA ARG A 148 -15.99 -4.83 6.07
C ARG A 148 -16.08 -3.37 6.48
N GLN A 149 -15.00 -2.77 7.01
CA GLN A 149 -15.00 -1.35 7.37
C GLN A 149 -15.28 -0.43 6.18
N THR A 150 -14.80 -0.77 4.99
CA THR A 150 -15.08 0.02 3.79
C THR A 150 -16.54 -0.09 3.38
N VAL A 151 -17.11 -1.29 3.44
CA VAL A 151 -18.56 -1.51 3.21
C VAL A 151 -19.38 -0.73 4.24
N ASP A 152 -19.05 -0.82 5.52
CA ASP A 152 -19.74 -0.11 6.60
C ASP A 152 -19.73 1.41 6.36
N ARG A 153 -18.57 1.98 6.00
CA ARG A 153 -18.44 3.42 5.69
C ARG A 153 -19.22 3.83 4.43
N ILE A 154 -19.28 2.97 3.41
CA ILE A 154 -20.10 3.22 2.22
C ILE A 154 -21.59 3.25 2.60
N THR A 155 -22.02 2.30 3.44
CA THR A 155 -23.41 2.24 3.94
C THR A 155 -23.75 3.47 4.80
N GLU A 156 -22.86 3.89 5.70
CA GLU A 156 -23.04 5.11 6.50
C GLU A 156 -23.13 6.37 5.62
N HIS A 157 -22.29 6.45 4.59
CA HIS A 157 -22.31 7.59 3.67
C HIS A 157 -23.58 7.62 2.83
N GLN A 158 -24.05 6.47 2.34
CA GLN A 158 -25.32 6.35 1.62
C GLN A 158 -26.50 6.75 2.50
N HIS A 159 -26.51 6.33 3.76
CA HIS A 159 -27.54 6.74 4.72
C HIS A 159 -27.55 8.26 4.92
N SER A 160 -26.38 8.87 5.05
CA SER A 160 -26.23 10.33 5.19
C SER A 160 -26.73 11.09 3.94
N LEU A 161 -26.44 10.55 2.75
CA LEU A 161 -26.92 11.12 1.47
C LEU A 161 -28.44 11.01 1.32
N ASP A 162 -29.03 9.89 1.75
CA ASP A 162 -30.48 9.70 1.73
C ASP A 162 -31.19 10.61 2.74
N GLU A 163 -30.63 10.84 3.93
CA GLU A 163 -31.13 11.82 4.90
C GLU A 163 -31.11 13.25 4.34
N LEU A 164 -30.00 13.66 3.71
CA LEU A 164 -29.91 14.96 3.05
C LEU A 164 -30.94 15.11 1.92
N ARG A 165 -31.12 14.07 1.10
CA ARG A 165 -32.11 14.07 0.02
C ARG A 165 -33.55 14.14 0.55
N ASN A 166 -33.82 13.57 1.72
CA ASN A 166 -35.13 13.64 2.37
C ASN A 166 -35.39 14.99 3.04
N LEU A 167 -34.35 15.71 3.47
CA LEU A 167 -34.45 17.08 3.99
C LEU A 167 -34.66 18.13 2.89
N GLU A 168 -34.21 17.87 1.67
CA GLU A 168 -34.39 18.76 0.50
C GLU A 168 -35.70 18.50 -0.28
N GLY A 169 -36.59 17.63 0.24
CA GLY A 169 -37.92 17.42 -0.32
C GLY A 169 -38.82 18.68 -0.28
N PRO A 170 -39.81 18.81 -1.19
CA PRO A 170 -40.44 20.08 -1.58
C PRO A 170 -41.43 20.70 -0.56
N ASN A 171 -41.31 20.41 0.75
CA ASN A 171 -42.32 20.79 1.74
C ASN A 171 -42.00 22.02 2.61
N HIS A 172 -40.89 22.74 2.39
CA HIS A 172 -40.52 23.88 3.25
C HIS A 172 -40.87 25.30 2.74
N LEU A 173 -41.77 25.43 1.77
CA LEU A 173 -42.25 26.75 1.29
C LEU A 173 -43.74 27.06 1.55
N ARG A 174 -44.39 26.35 2.47
CA ARG A 174 -45.71 26.74 2.99
C ARG A 174 -45.68 26.84 4.51
N GLU A 175 -45.21 27.97 5.03
CA GLU A 175 -45.69 28.58 6.29
C GLU A 175 -44.84 29.82 6.64
N ARG A 176 -45.03 30.90 5.86
CA ARG A 176 -44.84 32.28 6.33
C ARG A 176 -45.81 33.17 5.55
N ALA A 177 -47.08 33.09 5.96
CA ALA A 177 -48.07 34.15 5.73
C ALA A 177 -48.04 35.09 6.95
#